data_AF-A0A931VGP0-F1
#
_entry.id   AF-A0A931VGP0-F1
#
_cell.length_a   1.000
_cell.length_b   1.000
_cell.length_c   1.000
_cell.angle_alpha   90.00
_cell.angle_beta   90.00
_cell.angle_gamma   90.00
#
_symmetry.space_group_name_H-M   'P 1'
#
loop_
_entity.id
_entity.type
_entity.pdbx_description
1 polymer ?
#
loop_
_entity_poly.entity_id
_entity_poly.type
_entity_poly.pdbx_seq_one_letter_code
_entity_poly.pdbx_strand_id
1 'polypeptide(L)' 'DSILVVSYRSDGIPSIEEIENLMRKYKTNIEELKRKDYKYVLSNNHSEEVLLIGK' A
#
# COMPACT_ATOMS: atom_id res chain seq x y z
N ASP A 1 21.75 5.90 -1.00
CA ASP A 1 20.38 6.38 -0.85
C ASP A 1 19.45 5.47 -1.62
N SER A 2 18.55 4.76 -0.94
CA SER A 2 17.69 3.73 -1.55
C SER A 2 16.22 4.02 -1.26
N ILE A 3 15.34 3.84 -2.23
CA ILE A 3 13.88 4.05 -2.07
C ILE A 3 13.22 2.70 -1.78
N LEU A 4 12.31 2.65 -0.79
CA LEU A 4 11.52 1.48 -0.46
C LEU A 4 10.12 1.62 -1.06
N VAL A 5 9.69 0.67 -1.89
CA VAL A 5 8.36 0.68 -2.50
C VAL A 5 7.65 -0.63 -2.15
N VAL A 6 6.43 -0.54 -1.65
CA VAL A 6 5.60 -1.68 -1.27
C VAL A 6 4.27 -1.59 -2.00
N SER A 7 3.95 -2.61 -2.80
CA SER A 7 2.61 -2.80 -3.37
C SER A 7 1.86 -3.78 -2.49
N TYR A 8 0.72 -3.37 -1.95
CA TYR A 8 -0.05 -4.15 -1.00
C TYR A 8 -1.54 -4.05 -1.29
N ARG A 9 -2.32 -5.04 -0.84
CA ARG A 9 -3.78 -5.04 -0.99
C ARG A 9 -4.44 -4.25 0.13
N SER A 10 -5.44 -3.44 -0.17
CA SER A 10 -6.18 -2.66 0.82
C SER A 10 -6.89 -3.53 1.86
N ASP A 11 -7.30 -4.75 1.49
CA ASP A 11 -7.93 -5.75 2.34
C ASP A 11 -6.94 -6.77 2.93
N GLY A 12 -5.63 -6.52 2.81
CA GLY A 12 -4.61 -7.39 3.35
C GLY A 12 -4.54 -7.35 4.89
N ILE A 13 -3.99 -8.42 5.46
CA ILE A 13 -3.65 -8.52 6.89
C ILE A 13 -2.12 -8.67 6.96
N PRO A 14 -1.37 -7.74 7.58
CA PRO A 14 -1.82 -6.61 8.42
C PRO A 14 -2.37 -5.40 7.63
N SER A 15 -3.02 -4.46 8.32
CA SER A 15 -3.63 -3.28 7.67
C SER A 15 -2.59 -2.31 7.08
N ILE A 16 -3.02 -1.43 6.19
CA ILE A 16 -2.12 -0.43 5.57
C ILE A 16 -1.44 0.45 6.62
N GLU A 17 -2.16 0.86 7.66
CA GLU A 17 -1.61 1.65 8.77
C GLU A 17 -0.51 0.89 9.54
N GLU A 18 -0.67 -0.43 9.70
CA GLU A 18 0.37 -1.25 10.32
C GLU A 18 1.61 -1.40 9.43
N ILE A 19 1.42 -1.53 8.11
CA ILE A 19 2.53 -1.54 7.14
C ILE A 19 3.25 -0.20 7.14
N GLU A 20 2.52 0.91 7.17
CA GLU A 20 3.08 2.25 7.26
C GLU A 20 3.93 2.38 8.53
N ASN A 21 3.40 1.98 9.69
CA ASN A 21 4.14 1.98 10.96
C ASN A 21 5.39 1.09 10.92
N LEU A 22 5.33 -0.04 10.24
CA LEU A 22 6.48 -0.91 10.04
C LEU A 22 7.54 -0.21 9.17
N MET A 23 7.12 0.37 8.05
CA MET A 23 8.01 1.09 7.13
C MET A 23 8.62 2.34 7.77
N ARG A 24 7.92 3.01 8.72
CA ARG A 24 8.42 4.19 9.45
C ARG A 24 9.68 3.90 10.27
N LYS A 25 9.93 2.62 10.61
CA LYS A 25 11.16 2.17 11.27
C LYS A 25 12.39 2.25 10.36
N TYR A 26 12.18 2.23 9.04
CA TYR A 26 13.24 2.21 8.04
C TYR A 26 13.36 3.52 7.26
N LYS A 27 12.22 4.20 7.01
CA LYS A 27 12.14 5.45 6.24
C LYS A 27 11.27 6.46 6.95
N THR A 28 11.75 7.70 7.09
CA THR A 28 11.04 8.76 7.82
C THR A 28 9.88 9.33 7.01
N ASN A 29 10.02 9.39 5.67
CA ASN A 29 9.03 9.97 4.78
C ASN A 29 8.33 8.88 3.95
N ILE A 30 7.09 8.58 4.31
CA ILE A 30 6.25 7.61 3.61
C ILE A 30 5.10 8.33 2.94
N GLU A 31 4.97 8.10 1.64
CA GLU A 31 3.84 8.56 0.84
C GLU A 31 2.94 7.36 0.54
N GLU A 32 1.67 7.45 0.92
CA GLU A 32 0.63 6.49 0.57
C GLU A 32 -0.05 6.92 -0.74
N LEU A 33 -0.04 6.04 -1.73
CA LEU A 33 -0.74 6.19 -3.00
C LEU A 33 -1.77 5.08 -3.14
N LYS A 34 -3.04 5.40 -2.86
CA LYS A 34 -4.15 4.49 -3.14
C LYS A 34 -4.46 4.51 -4.63
N ARG A 35 -4.33 3.35 -5.30
CA ARG A 35 -4.78 3.21 -6.69
C ARG A 35 -6.28 2.92 -6.67
N LYS A 36 -7.07 3.88 -7.15
CA LYS A 36 -8.53 3.75 -7.29
C LYS A 36 -8.91 2.54 -8.15
N ASP A 37 -9.97 1.86 -7.67
CA ASP A 37 -10.80 0.85 -8.31
C ASP A 37 -10.55 0.62 -9.81
N TYR A 38 -9.62 -0.26 -10.15
CA TYR A 38 -9.71 -0.99 -11.41
C TYR A 38 -10.80 -2.06 -11.24
N LYS A 39 -12.06 -1.66 -11.46
CA LYS A 39 -13.20 -2.57 -11.49
C LYS A 39 -13.07 -3.49 -12.71
N TYR A 40 -12.46 -4.65 -12.51
CA TYR A 40 -12.60 -5.74 -13.48
C TYR A 40 -14.07 -6.19 -13.46
N VAL A 41 -14.72 -6.19 -14.62
CA VAL A 41 -16.15 -6.49 -14.81
C VAL A 41 -16.59 -7.85 -14.20
N LEU A 42 -15.63 -8.73 -13.90
CA LEU A 42 -15.83 -10.09 -13.38
C LEU A 42 -15.32 -10.33 -11.95
N SER A 43 -14.77 -9.33 -11.26
CA SER A 43 -14.25 -9.50 -9.89
C SER A 43 -15.29 -9.10 -8.84
N ASN A 44 -15.81 -10.08 -8.10
CA ASN A 44 -16.67 -9.85 -6.92
C ASN A 44 -15.90 -9.27 -5.71
N ASN A 45 -14.57 -9.19 -5.77
CA ASN A 45 -13.72 -8.68 -4.71
C ASN A 45 -13.36 -7.21 -4.96
N HIS A 46 -13.83 -6.34 -4.07
CA HIS A 46 -13.42 -4.94 -3.91
C HIS A 46 -12.01 -4.84 -3.28
N SER A 47 -11.01 -5.51 -3.87
CA SER A 47 -9.64 -5.41 -3.39
C SER A 47 -8.92 -4.34 -4.19
N GLU A 48 -8.60 -3.22 -3.55
CA GLU A 48 -7.85 -2.11 -4.13
C GLU A 48 -6.35 -2.33 -3.92
N GLU A 49 -5.52 -1.87 -4.84
CA GLU A 49 -4.06 -1.88 -4.66
C GLU A 49 -3.60 -0.55 -4.04
N VAL A 50 -2.78 -0.66 -3.00
CA VAL A 50 -2.17 0.47 -2.31
C VAL A 50 -0.67 0.40 -2.51
N LEU A 51 -0.08 1.51 -2.93
CA LEU A 51 1.36 1.65 -3.12
C LEU A 51 1.91 2.56 -2.02
N LEU A 52 2.84 2.06 -1.21
CA LEU A 52 3.57 2.86 -0.23
C LEU A 52 4.98 3.13 -0.73
N ILE A 53 5.41 4.39 -0.67
CA ILE A 53 6.74 4.83 -1.10
C ILE A 53 7.47 5.48 0.08
N GLY A 54 8.53 4.83 0.56
CA GLY A 54 9.45 5.36 1.56
C GLY A 54 10.71 5.92 0.91
N LYS A 55 10.93 7.24 1.02
CA LYS A 55 12.15 7.92 0.56
C LYS A 55 13.19 7.97 1.66
#